data_AF-A0AAW4W2R7-F1
#
_entry.id   AF-A0AAW4W2R7-F1
#
_cell.length_a   1.000
_cell.length_b   1.000
_cell.length_c   1.000
_cell.angle_alpha   90.00
_cell.angle_beta   90.00
_cell.angle_gamma   90.00
#
_symmetry.space_group_name_H-M   'P 1'
#
loop_
_entity.id
_entity.type
_entity.pdbx_description
1 polymer ?
#
loop_
_entity_poly.entity_id
_entity_poly.type
_entity_poly.pdbx_seq_one_letter_code
_entity_poly.pdbx_strand_id
1 'polypeptide(L)' 'LISMIEGIIKLSRLDENQIIQEKEEVDLYQLALEIKNSLSMKAAEEGIDIQVLGSPCKVSGVRQILYEMLYNLMEN' A
#
# COMPACT_ATOMS: atom_id res chain seq x y z
N LEU A 1 -5.98 11.23 23.70
CA LEU A 1 -4.80 12.14 23.69
C LEU A 1 -3.49 11.49 23.22
N ILE A 2 -3.41 10.16 23.08
CA ILE A 2 -2.17 9.46 22.66
C ILE A 2 -2.03 9.37 21.12
N SER A 3 -3.14 9.38 20.36
CA SER A 3 -3.12 9.23 18.90
C SER A 3 -2.53 10.42 18.13
N MET A 4 -2.57 11.65 18.67
CA MET A 4 -1.94 12.81 18.02
C MET A 4 -0.41 12.81 18.13
N ILE A 5 0.16 12.14 19.14
CA ILE A 5 1.61 12.05 19.32
C ILE A 5 2.20 11.00 18.38
N GLU A 6 1.48 9.90 18.10
CA GLU A 6 1.89 8.93 17.08
C GLU A 6 1.94 9.52 15.67
N GLY A 7 1.07 10.50 15.38
CA GLY A 7 1.13 11.28 14.12
C GLY A 7 2.40 12.13 14.01
N ILE A 8 2.89 12.70 15.12
CA ILE A 8 4.09 13.56 15.14
C ILE A 8 5.39 12.73 15.08
N ILE A 9 5.43 11.53 15.69
CA ILE A 9 6.63 10.66 15.64
C ILE A 9 6.83 10.06 14.23
N LYS A 10 5.76 9.80 13.47
CA LYS A 10 5.89 9.40 12.06
C LYS A 10 6.34 10.55 11.15
N LEU A 11 6.05 11.81 11.49
CA LEU A 11 6.53 12.98 10.75
C LEU A 11 8.03 13.24 10.97
N SER A 12 8.57 12.99 12.17
CA SER A 12 9.99 13.24 12.46
C SER A 12 10.96 12.21 11.86
N ARG A 13 10.47 11.13 11.23
CA ARG A 13 11.29 10.17 10.47
C ARG A 13 11.28 10.40 8.96
N LEU A 14 10.71 11.52 8.50
CA LEU A 14 10.68 11.87 7.08
C LEU A 14 11.80 12.83 6.64
N ASP A 15 12.55 13.43 7.56
CA ASP A 15 13.57 14.45 7.24
C ASP A 15 15.03 13.92 7.23
N GLU A 16 15.36 12.85 7.95
CA GLU A 16 16.79 12.48 8.17
C GLU A 16 17.29 11.21 7.47
N ASN A 17 16.46 10.49 6.72
CA ASN A 17 16.97 9.45 5.84
C ASN A 17 16.31 9.60 4.48
N GLN A 18 17.08 10.14 3.54
CA GLN A 18 16.99 9.75 2.15
C GLN A 18 17.16 8.24 2.09
N ILE A 19 16.10 7.49 2.43
CA ILE A 19 15.95 6.14 1.96
C ILE A 19 15.91 6.36 0.46
N ILE A 20 17.03 6.09 -0.19
CA ILE A 20 17.08 5.87 -1.63
C ILE A 20 16.16 4.68 -1.79
N GLN A 21 14.88 4.97 -1.94
CA GLN A 21 13.88 3.97 -2.22
C GLN A 21 14.19 3.58 -3.64
N GLU A 22 14.99 2.52 -3.77
CA GLU A 22 15.45 2.07 -5.07
C GLU A 22 14.22 1.72 -5.91
N LYS A 23 14.20 2.28 -7.13
CA LYS A 23 13.17 1.91 -8.08
C LYS A 23 13.47 0.49 -8.51
N GLU A 24 12.61 -0.43 -8.10
CA GLU A 24 12.65 -1.80 -8.53
C GLU A 24 11.58 -2.05 -9.59
N GLU A 25 11.68 -3.18 -10.27
CA GLU A 25 10.64 -3.64 -11.19
C GLU A 25 9.53 -4.30 -10.36
N VAL A 26 8.40 -3.62 -10.24
CA VAL A 26 7.25 -4.04 -9.43
C VAL A 26 6.13 -4.51 -10.33
N ASP A 27 5.64 -5.74 -10.11
CA ASP A 27 4.42 -6.21 -10.76
C ASP A 27 3.19 -5.69 -10.00
N LEU A 28 2.49 -4.73 -10.59
CA LEU A 28 1.29 -4.11 -10.02
C LEU A 28 0.14 -5.10 -9.86
N TYR A 29 0.04 -6.11 -10.72
CA TYR A 29 -1.03 -7.10 -10.62
C TYR A 29 -0.82 -7.98 -9.39
N GLN A 30 0.41 -8.45 -9.18
CA GLN A 30 0.77 -9.18 -7.96
C GLN A 30 0.55 -8.31 -6.72
N LEU A 31 0.98 -7.05 -6.76
CA LEU A 31 0.82 -6.11 -5.66
C LEU A 31 -0.66 -5.88 -5.30
N ALA A 32 -1.52 -5.74 -6.31
CA ALA A 32 -2.95 -5.61 -6.12
C ALA A 32 -3.59 -6.88 -5.53
N LEU A 33 -3.13 -8.07 -5.93
CA LEU A 33 -3.57 -9.34 -5.32
C LEU A 33 -3.14 -9.47 -3.87
N GLU A 34 -1.91 -9.07 -3.53
CA GLU A 34 -1.41 -9.03 -2.14
C GLU A 34 -2.29 -8.11 -1.29
N ILE A 35 -2.59 -6.92 -1.79
CA ILE A 35 -3.45 -5.95 -1.09
C ILE A 35 -4.88 -6.47 -0.97
N LYS A 36 -5.45 -7.08 -2.02
CA LYS A 36 -6.76 -7.75 -1.96
C LYS A 36 -6.78 -8.78 -0.85
N ASN A 37 -5.76 -9.63 -0.74
CA ASN A 37 -5.68 -10.64 0.32
C ASN A 37 -5.62 -9.98 1.71
N SER A 38 -4.88 -8.88 1.84
CA SER A 38 -4.81 -8.11 3.09
C SER A 38 -6.15 -7.48 3.47
N LEU A 39 -6.92 -7.02 2.48
CA LEU A 39 -8.25 -6.40 2.70
C LEU A 39 -9.37 -7.43 2.76
N SER A 40 -9.13 -8.69 2.37
CA SER A 40 -10.18 -9.72 2.29
C SER A 40 -10.89 -9.97 3.61
N MET A 41 -10.19 -9.85 4.74
CA MET A 41 -10.80 -10.03 6.07
C MET A 41 -11.77 -8.87 6.38
N LYS A 42 -11.31 -7.62 6.21
CA LYS A 42 -12.14 -6.42 6.40
C LYS A 42 -13.33 -6.41 5.43
N ALA A 43 -13.08 -6.75 4.17
CA ALA A 43 -14.11 -6.82 3.14
C ALA A 43 -15.17 -7.87 3.46
N ALA A 44 -14.77 -9.05 3.97
CA ALA A 44 -15.71 -10.09 4.39
C ALA A 44 -16.55 -9.68 5.60
N GLU A 45 -15.99 -8.94 6.57
CA GLU A 45 -16.74 -8.38 7.70
C GLU A 45 -17.83 -7.41 7.24
N GLU A 46 -17.53 -6.60 6.21
CA GLU A 46 -18.47 -5.64 5.62
C GLU A 46 -19.35 -6.24 4.50
N GLY A 47 -19.18 -7.52 4.17
CA GLY A 47 -19.91 -8.20 3.08
C GLY A 47 -19.56 -7.70 1.67
N ILE A 48 -18.38 -7.10 1.49
CA ILE A 48 -17.87 -6.55 0.24
C ILE A 48 -17.01 -7.59 -0.48
N ASP A 49 -17.22 -7.76 -1.79
CA ASP A 49 -16.37 -8.60 -2.65
C ASP A 49 -15.36 -7.74 -3.42
N ILE A 50 -14.07 -8.03 -3.24
CA ILE A 50 -12.98 -7.34 -3.95
C ILE A 50 -12.51 -8.20 -5.11
N GLN A 51 -12.55 -7.67 -6.33
CA GLN A 51 -12.05 -8.35 -7.54
C GLN A 51 -10.93 -7.55 -8.19
N VAL A 52 -9.82 -8.23 -8.49
CA VAL A 52 -8.68 -7.67 -9.22
C VAL A 52 -8.68 -8.26 -10.63
N LEU A 53 -8.98 -7.42 -11.61
CA LEU A 53 -9.03 -7.80 -13.03
C LEU A 53 -7.85 -7.17 -13.77
N GLY A 54 -7.23 -7.92 -14.68
CA GLY A 54 -6.13 -7.43 -15.49
C GLY A 54 -5.08 -8.50 -15.77
N SER A 55 -3.93 -8.03 -16.27
CA SER A 55 -2.76 -8.85 -16.56
C SER A 55 -1.54 -8.33 -15.79
N PRO A 56 -0.52 -9.19 -15.55
CA PRO A 56 0.76 -8.77 -15.00
C PRO A 56 1.30 -7.52 -15.68
N CYS A 57 1.60 -6.49 -14.90
CA CYS A 57 2.07 -5.20 -15.40
C CYS A 57 3.25 -4.75 -14.55
N LYS A 58 4.43 -4.75 -15.15
CA LYS A 58 5.66 -4.39 -14.47
C LYS A 58 5.96 -2.91 -14.64
N VAL A 59 6.19 -2.22 -13.53
CA VAL A 59 6.54 -0.79 -13.52
C VAL A 59 7.83 -0.57 -12.73
N SER A 60 8.65 0.37 -13.18
CA SER A 60 9.81 0.80 -12.41
C SER A 60 9.38 1.86 -11.39
N GLY A 61 9.42 1.51 -10.11
CA GLY A 61 8.96 2.40 -9.06
C GLY A 61 9.35 1.89 -7.69
N VAL A 62 9.01 2.66 -6.67
CA VAL A 62 9.21 2.20 -5.30
C VAL A 62 8.05 1.31 -4.91
N ARG A 63 8.33 0.02 -4.65
CA ARG A 63 7.32 -0.95 -4.21
C ARG A 63 6.49 -0.47 -3.03
N GLN A 64 7.14 0.12 -2.02
CA GLN A 64 6.45 0.61 -0.82
C GLN A 64 5.47 1.76 -1.11
N ILE A 65 5.86 2.74 -1.95
CA ILE A 65 4.96 3.83 -2.34
C ILE A 65 3.80 3.29 -3.17
N LEU A 66 4.07 2.42 -4.14
CA LEU A 66 3.04 1.80 -4.97
C LEU A 66 2.06 0.98 -4.14
N TYR A 67 2.55 0.26 -3.13
CA TYR A 67 1.71 -0.51 -2.20
C TYR A 67 0.77 0.40 -1.43
N GLU A 68 1.29 1.44 -0.77
CA GLU A 68 0.48 2.39 0.01
C GLU A 68 -0.56 3.08 -0.87
N MET A 69 -0.19 3.49 -2.09
CA MET A 69 -1.14 4.10 -3.03
C MET A 69 -2.27 3.13 -3.42
N LEU A 70 -1.94 1.89 -3.78
CA LEU A 70 -2.94 0.88 -4.16
C LEU A 70 -3.80 0.44 -2.97
N TYR A 71 -3.20 0.33 -1.78
CA TYR A 71 -3.90 -0.03 -0.55
C TYR A 71 -4.92 1.04 -0.19
N ASN A 72 -4.51 2.32 -0.19
CA ASN A 72 -5.42 3.43 0.06
C ASN A 72 -6.54 3.52 -0.99
N LEU A 73 -6.27 3.18 -2.26
CA LEU A 73 -7.29 3.18 -3.31
C LEU A 73 -8.29 2.02 -3.20
N MET A 74 -7.88 0.86 -2.65
CA MET A 74 -8.79 -0.28 -2.46
C MET A 74 -9.50 -0.27 -1.10
N GLU A 75 -8.93 0.39 -0.08
CA GLU A 75 -9.56 0.53 1.24
C GLU A 75 -10.64 1.63 1.26
N ASN A 76 -10.46 2.72 0.50
CA ASN A 76 -11.46 3.80 0.38
C ASN A 76 -12.56 3.45 -0.60
#